data_AF-X0TZZ6-F1
#
_entry.id   AF-X0TZZ6-F1
#
_cell.length_a   1.000
_cell.length_b   1.000
_cell.length_c   1.000
_cell.angle_alpha   90.00
_cell.angle_beta   90.00
_cell.angle_gamma   90.00
#
_symmetry.space_group_name_H-M   'P 1'
#
loop_
_entity.id
_entity.type
_entity.pdbx_description
1 polymer ?
#
loop_
_entity_poly.entity_id
_entity_poly.type
_entity_poly.pdbx_seq_one_letter_code
_entity_poly.pdbx_strand_id
1 'polypeptide(L)'
;DGCSFAGWHFPRDPDGKRFDGLVFAGSAVFSKATFQSIASFSETTFRSIVDFSDTVFEYIANFSKATFKLNAGFIGASFRGKVMFFETLFQSDAMFHMATFKGVAEFSKSTFRGYAALCRANFQHYAWFSEVNFHGEAEFSGAIFQNNARFARAQFHADAEFSGTNFQGDAVFSGASFRADARFIDAFFRDGRAVLVDLPSWALFQKGGRPFYRREEGELLYRMAKEASRRRGDYRQAGQFHYAEQCAIESGRRKACGPKPWKGRFWSCLLELGFARILFGYGE
;
A
#
# COMPACT_ATOMS: atom_id res chain seq x y z
N ASP A 1 -15.96 -29.27 -12.82
CA ASP A 1 -16.05 -29.59 -11.38
C ASP A 1 -14.98 -28.85 -10.60
N GLY A 2 -15.29 -28.44 -9.36
CA GLY A 2 -14.32 -27.82 -8.44
C GLY A 2 -13.46 -28.86 -7.73
N CYS A 3 -12.39 -28.43 -7.08
CA CYS A 3 -11.53 -29.27 -6.24
C CYS A 3 -11.51 -28.74 -4.81
N SER A 4 -11.50 -29.64 -3.83
CA SER A 4 -11.41 -29.27 -2.41
C SER A 4 -10.29 -30.05 -1.73
N PHE A 5 -9.47 -29.28 -1.03
CA PHE A 5 -8.36 -29.66 -0.16
C PHE A 5 -8.54 -29.01 1.22
N ALA A 6 -9.79 -28.73 1.60
CA ALA A 6 -10.10 -28.10 2.87
C ALA A 6 -9.58 -28.95 4.05
N GLY A 7 -8.85 -28.31 4.97
CA GLY A 7 -8.23 -28.98 6.13
C GLY A 7 -7.08 -29.92 5.76
N TRP A 8 -6.65 -29.97 4.51
CA TRP A 8 -5.69 -30.98 4.08
C TRP A 8 -4.27 -30.65 4.53
N HIS A 9 -3.53 -31.69 4.89
CA HIS A 9 -2.15 -31.56 5.34
C HIS A 9 -1.22 -32.01 4.23
N PHE A 10 -0.62 -31.06 3.52
CA PHE A 10 0.41 -31.34 2.52
C PHE A 10 1.74 -31.59 3.25
N PRO A 11 2.23 -32.85 3.28
CA PRO A 11 3.41 -33.20 4.05
C PRO A 11 4.66 -32.57 3.45
N ARG A 12 5.75 -32.58 4.23
CA ARG A 12 7.07 -32.18 3.75
C ARG A 12 7.41 -32.89 2.45
N ASP A 13 7.83 -32.10 1.49
CA ASP A 13 8.28 -32.49 0.16
C ASP A 13 9.58 -31.73 -0.14
N PRO A 14 10.70 -32.43 -0.43
CA PRO A 14 11.96 -31.78 -0.81
C PRO A 14 11.82 -30.86 -2.03
N ASP A 15 10.95 -31.23 -2.98
CA ASP A 15 10.73 -30.49 -4.22
C ASP A 15 9.59 -29.44 -4.09
N GLY A 16 8.89 -29.46 -2.96
CA GLY A 16 7.71 -28.65 -2.71
C GLY A 16 6.47 -29.14 -3.46
N LYS A 17 5.32 -28.54 -3.16
CA LYS A 17 4.06 -28.78 -3.87
C LYS A 17 3.89 -27.77 -4.98
N ARG A 18 3.84 -28.26 -6.22
CA ARG A 18 3.82 -27.41 -7.42
C ARG A 18 2.49 -27.53 -8.16
N PHE A 19 1.84 -26.40 -8.32
CA PHE A 19 0.63 -26.17 -9.11
C PHE A 19 0.91 -25.15 -10.23
N ASP A 20 2.19 -24.99 -10.58
CA ASP A 20 2.68 -23.98 -11.52
C ASP A 20 2.04 -24.16 -12.90
N GLY A 21 1.60 -23.05 -13.51
CA GLY A 21 1.01 -23.03 -14.84
C GLY A 21 -0.34 -23.74 -14.98
N LEU A 22 -0.90 -24.27 -13.89
CA LEU A 22 -2.18 -24.96 -13.94
C LEU A 22 -3.37 -24.02 -14.15
N VAL A 23 -4.47 -24.57 -14.65
CA VAL A 23 -5.75 -23.88 -14.75
C VAL A 23 -6.78 -24.59 -13.88
N PHE A 24 -7.18 -23.95 -12.78
CA PHE A 24 -8.31 -24.38 -11.98
C PHE A 24 -9.59 -23.87 -12.63
N ALA A 25 -10.29 -24.75 -13.37
CA ALA A 25 -11.50 -24.39 -14.10
C ALA A 25 -12.71 -24.18 -13.17
N GLY A 26 -12.86 -25.04 -12.16
CA GLY A 26 -13.87 -24.91 -11.12
C GLY A 26 -13.36 -24.15 -9.89
N SER A 27 -14.18 -24.08 -8.84
CA SER A 27 -13.74 -23.55 -7.55
C SER A 27 -12.61 -24.39 -6.98
N ALA A 28 -11.67 -23.74 -6.27
CA ALA A 28 -10.55 -24.41 -5.62
C ALA A 28 -10.54 -24.04 -4.14
N VAL A 29 -10.74 -25.03 -3.28
CA VAL A 29 -10.83 -24.81 -1.83
C VAL A 29 -9.59 -25.39 -1.17
N PHE A 30 -8.83 -24.55 -0.48
CA PHE A 30 -7.66 -24.90 0.32
C PHE A 30 -7.84 -24.44 1.77
N SER A 31 -9.03 -24.00 2.18
CA SER A 31 -9.22 -23.42 3.50
C SER A 31 -8.80 -24.37 4.62
N LYS A 32 -8.10 -23.84 5.63
CA LYS A 32 -7.51 -24.61 6.74
C LYS A 32 -6.47 -25.66 6.31
N ALA A 33 -6.02 -25.66 5.06
CA ALA A 33 -4.93 -26.54 4.64
C ALA A 33 -3.60 -26.09 5.26
N THR A 34 -2.64 -27.02 5.33
CA THR A 34 -1.27 -26.72 5.75
C THR A 34 -0.29 -27.22 4.70
N PHE A 35 0.60 -26.34 4.23
CA PHE A 35 1.71 -26.67 3.37
C PHE A 35 3.01 -26.70 4.18
N GLN A 36 3.55 -27.90 4.43
CA GLN A 36 4.77 -28.09 5.22
C GLN A 36 6.08 -27.89 4.44
N SER A 37 6.00 -27.60 3.15
CA SER A 37 7.12 -27.29 2.26
C SER A 37 6.75 -26.10 1.37
N ILE A 38 7.63 -25.74 0.44
CA ILE A 38 7.33 -24.75 -0.59
C ILE A 38 6.01 -25.11 -1.29
N ALA A 39 5.11 -24.14 -1.42
CA ALA A 39 3.87 -24.27 -2.19
C ALA A 39 3.92 -23.27 -3.34
N SER A 40 3.93 -23.75 -4.58
CA SER A 40 4.03 -22.91 -5.76
C SER A 40 2.78 -23.02 -6.61
N PHE A 41 2.20 -21.86 -6.90
CA PHE A 41 1.07 -21.57 -7.78
C PHE A 41 1.49 -20.50 -8.79
N SER A 42 2.76 -20.55 -9.23
CA SER A 42 3.32 -19.56 -10.15
C SER A 42 2.63 -19.69 -11.50
N GLU A 43 2.25 -18.58 -12.11
CA GLU A 43 1.60 -18.56 -13.43
C GLU A 43 0.28 -19.36 -13.49
N THR A 44 -0.27 -19.76 -12.34
CA THR A 44 -1.53 -20.51 -12.24
C THR A 44 -2.71 -19.58 -12.52
N THR A 45 -3.73 -20.09 -13.22
CA THR A 45 -5.00 -19.38 -13.42
C THR A 45 -6.14 -20.04 -12.64
N PHE A 46 -6.73 -19.29 -11.71
CA PHE A 46 -7.98 -19.67 -11.03
C PHE A 46 -9.15 -19.01 -11.76
N ARG A 47 -9.93 -19.80 -12.51
CA ARG A 47 -11.07 -19.29 -13.30
C ARG A 47 -12.32 -19.03 -12.46
N SER A 48 -12.43 -19.70 -11.33
CA SER A 48 -13.52 -19.53 -10.37
C SER A 48 -12.98 -19.04 -9.02
N ILE A 49 -13.87 -18.94 -8.03
CA ILE A 49 -13.54 -18.55 -6.66
C ILE A 49 -12.52 -19.52 -6.08
N VAL A 50 -11.51 -18.97 -5.41
CA VAL A 50 -10.51 -19.74 -4.66
C VAL A 50 -10.51 -19.32 -3.21
N ASP A 51 -10.38 -20.30 -2.32
CA ASP A 51 -10.42 -20.09 -0.88
C ASP A 51 -9.17 -20.66 -0.20
N PHE A 52 -8.26 -19.80 0.22
CA PHE A 52 -7.11 -20.09 1.08
C PHE A 52 -7.33 -19.59 2.51
N SER A 53 -8.58 -19.40 2.95
CA SER A 53 -8.86 -18.90 4.30
C SER A 53 -8.31 -19.83 5.37
N ASP A 54 -7.69 -19.28 6.42
CA ASP A 54 -7.02 -20.02 7.50
C ASP A 54 -5.95 -21.03 7.03
N THR A 55 -5.45 -20.89 5.80
CA THR A 55 -4.38 -21.76 5.27
C THR A 55 -3.04 -21.39 5.90
N VAL A 56 -2.24 -22.40 6.26
CA VAL A 56 -0.89 -22.20 6.78
C VAL A 56 0.15 -22.61 5.74
N PHE A 57 0.99 -21.66 5.34
CA PHE A 57 2.17 -21.90 4.52
C PHE A 57 3.40 -21.87 5.43
N GLU A 58 3.98 -23.02 5.76
CA GLU A 58 5.13 -23.12 6.66
C GLU A 58 6.41 -22.53 6.04
N TYR A 59 6.55 -22.61 4.71
CA TYR A 59 7.69 -22.12 3.95
C TYR A 59 7.24 -21.13 2.86
N ILE A 60 7.97 -21.09 1.74
CA ILE A 60 7.69 -20.16 0.66
C ILE A 60 6.36 -20.49 0.00
N ALA A 61 5.50 -19.48 -0.16
CA ALA A 61 4.28 -19.56 -0.94
C ALA A 61 4.42 -18.66 -2.18
N ASN A 62 4.46 -19.26 -3.37
CA ASN A 62 4.68 -18.53 -4.61
C ASN A 62 3.39 -18.45 -5.42
N PHE A 63 2.83 -17.25 -5.58
CA PHE A 63 1.68 -16.92 -6.43
C PHE A 63 2.09 -15.96 -7.56
N SER A 64 3.39 -15.84 -7.84
CA SER A 64 3.91 -14.87 -8.81
C SER A 64 3.28 -15.11 -10.18
N LYS A 65 2.83 -14.04 -10.84
CA LYS A 65 2.15 -14.08 -12.14
C LYS A 65 0.88 -14.94 -12.18
N ALA A 66 0.35 -15.36 -11.03
CA ALA A 66 -0.94 -16.03 -10.98
C ALA A 66 -2.06 -15.07 -11.39
N THR A 67 -3.15 -15.62 -11.94
CA THR A 67 -4.36 -14.86 -12.28
C THR A 67 -5.55 -15.42 -11.53
N PHE A 68 -6.19 -14.57 -10.72
CA PHE A 68 -7.45 -14.86 -10.03
C PHE A 68 -8.58 -14.16 -10.78
N LYS A 69 -9.44 -14.93 -11.47
CA LYS A 69 -10.52 -14.39 -12.30
C LYS A 69 -11.70 -13.89 -11.47
N LEU A 70 -12.05 -14.62 -10.42
CA LEU A 70 -13.06 -14.26 -9.43
C LEU A 70 -12.39 -14.03 -8.08
N ASN A 71 -13.20 -13.95 -7.02
CA ASN A 71 -12.75 -13.63 -5.68
C ASN A 71 -11.68 -14.61 -5.18
N ALA A 72 -10.61 -14.07 -4.61
CA ALA A 72 -9.51 -14.82 -4.01
C ALA A 72 -9.49 -14.58 -2.49
N GLY A 73 -9.85 -15.62 -1.73
CA GLY A 73 -9.86 -15.57 -0.27
C GLY A 73 -8.51 -16.00 0.32
N PHE A 74 -7.94 -15.16 1.19
CA PHE A 74 -6.76 -15.41 2.03
C PHE A 74 -7.03 -14.97 3.48
N ILE A 75 -8.30 -15.04 3.88
CA ILE A 75 -8.80 -14.56 5.16
C ILE A 75 -8.13 -15.32 6.28
N GLY A 76 -7.48 -14.64 7.23
CA GLY A 76 -6.80 -15.33 8.34
C GLY A 76 -5.63 -16.24 7.92
N ALA A 77 -5.23 -16.25 6.65
CA ALA A 77 -4.14 -17.10 6.17
C ALA A 77 -2.81 -16.73 6.87
N SER A 78 -1.99 -17.74 7.16
CA SER A 78 -0.70 -17.58 7.84
C SER A 78 0.46 -17.95 6.91
N PHE A 79 1.22 -16.95 6.48
CA PHE A 79 2.43 -17.12 5.69
C PHE A 79 3.64 -17.07 6.63
N ARG A 80 4.15 -18.24 7.03
CA ARG A 80 5.31 -18.33 7.94
C ARG A 80 6.63 -18.07 7.21
N GLY A 81 6.73 -18.53 5.97
CA GLY A 81 7.81 -18.16 5.05
C GLY A 81 7.46 -16.96 4.17
N LYS A 82 8.34 -16.67 3.19
CA LYS A 82 8.13 -15.61 2.20
C LYS A 82 6.91 -15.93 1.32
N VAL A 83 6.03 -14.97 1.13
CA VAL A 83 4.97 -15.05 0.11
C VAL A 83 5.26 -14.12 -1.06
N MET A 84 4.99 -14.58 -2.27
CA MET A 84 5.23 -13.84 -3.51
C MET A 84 3.96 -13.74 -4.34
N PHE A 85 3.37 -12.56 -4.38
CA PHE A 85 2.31 -12.12 -5.29
C PHE A 85 2.88 -11.17 -6.37
N PHE A 86 4.14 -11.38 -6.77
CA PHE A 86 4.82 -10.54 -7.75
C PHE A 86 4.16 -10.66 -9.12
N GLU A 87 3.81 -9.53 -9.74
CA GLU A 87 3.09 -9.49 -11.03
C GLU A 87 1.78 -10.31 -11.05
N THR A 88 1.18 -10.58 -9.88
CA THR A 88 -0.10 -11.29 -9.77
C THR A 88 -1.27 -10.39 -10.19
N LEU A 89 -2.24 -10.97 -10.89
CA LEU A 89 -3.47 -10.28 -11.32
C LEU A 89 -4.68 -10.79 -10.54
N PHE A 90 -5.25 -9.92 -9.70
CA PHE A 90 -6.56 -10.13 -9.07
C PHE A 90 -7.62 -9.39 -9.90
N GLN A 91 -8.44 -10.11 -10.67
CA GLN A 91 -9.46 -9.50 -11.52
C GLN A 91 -10.73 -9.10 -10.76
N SER A 92 -11.02 -9.77 -9.64
CA SER A 92 -12.09 -9.45 -8.70
C SER A 92 -11.49 -9.18 -7.31
N ASP A 93 -12.27 -9.33 -6.26
CA ASP A 93 -11.87 -9.00 -4.89
C ASP A 93 -10.79 -9.96 -4.36
N ALA A 94 -9.81 -9.40 -3.66
CA ALA A 94 -8.75 -10.14 -3.00
C ALA A 94 -8.81 -9.87 -1.49
N MET A 95 -9.15 -10.91 -0.73
CA MET A 95 -9.48 -10.79 0.69
C MET A 95 -8.33 -11.31 1.56
N PHE A 96 -7.51 -10.41 2.11
CA PHE A 96 -6.42 -10.70 3.04
C PHE A 96 -6.71 -10.24 4.48
N HIS A 97 -7.97 -9.99 4.81
CA HIS A 97 -8.31 -9.49 6.15
C HIS A 97 -7.85 -10.47 7.22
N MET A 98 -7.24 -9.94 8.27
CA MET A 98 -6.63 -10.70 9.37
C MET A 98 -5.53 -11.70 8.95
N ALA A 99 -5.04 -11.66 7.70
CA ALA A 99 -3.91 -12.48 7.28
C ALA A 99 -2.64 -12.10 8.05
N THR A 100 -1.81 -13.09 8.34
CA THR A 100 -0.53 -12.90 9.05
C THR A 100 0.64 -13.28 8.13
N PHE A 101 1.50 -12.31 7.86
CA PHE A 101 2.71 -12.46 7.07
C PHE A 101 3.92 -12.42 8.01
N LYS A 102 4.41 -13.59 8.45
CA LYS A 102 5.60 -13.70 9.30
C LYS A 102 6.90 -13.59 8.50
N GLY A 103 6.89 -14.09 7.26
CA GLY A 103 7.95 -13.86 6.29
C GLY A 103 7.72 -12.59 5.47
N VAL A 104 8.65 -12.33 4.53
CA VAL A 104 8.52 -11.21 3.58
C VAL A 104 7.24 -11.37 2.75
N ALA A 105 6.46 -10.31 2.65
CA ALA A 105 5.28 -10.24 1.79
C ALA A 105 5.57 -9.40 0.55
N GLU A 106 5.76 -10.06 -0.59
CA GLU A 106 6.03 -9.41 -1.87
C GLU A 106 4.74 -9.30 -2.67
N PHE A 107 4.29 -8.08 -2.94
CA PHE A 107 3.17 -7.77 -3.82
C PHE A 107 3.59 -6.92 -5.02
N SER A 108 4.88 -6.58 -5.17
CA SER A 108 5.32 -5.59 -6.16
C SER A 108 4.86 -5.94 -7.58
N LYS A 109 4.47 -4.90 -8.32
CA LYS A 109 3.90 -4.99 -9.68
C LYS A 109 2.62 -5.81 -9.82
N SER A 110 1.99 -6.23 -8.71
CA SER A 110 0.66 -6.84 -8.78
C SER A 110 -0.40 -5.82 -9.20
N THR A 111 -1.53 -6.33 -9.67
CA THR A 111 -2.68 -5.50 -10.05
C THR A 111 -3.93 -6.03 -9.38
N PHE A 112 -4.61 -5.16 -8.63
CA PHE A 112 -5.90 -5.40 -7.99
C PHE A 112 -6.99 -4.64 -8.76
N ARG A 113 -7.81 -5.36 -9.54
CA ARG A 113 -8.92 -4.75 -10.29
C ARG A 113 -10.17 -4.53 -9.45
N GLY A 114 -10.47 -5.48 -8.56
CA GLY A 114 -11.53 -5.37 -7.56
C GLY A 114 -11.01 -4.85 -6.23
N TYR A 115 -11.78 -5.07 -5.18
CA TYR A 115 -11.46 -4.66 -3.82
C TYR A 115 -10.24 -5.40 -3.28
N ALA A 116 -9.28 -4.68 -2.68
CA ALA A 116 -8.14 -5.27 -1.99
C ALA A 116 -8.30 -5.08 -0.48
N ALA A 117 -8.80 -6.10 0.22
CA ALA A 117 -9.07 -6.05 1.64
C ALA A 117 -7.86 -6.54 2.45
N LEU A 118 -7.02 -5.64 2.94
CA LEU A 118 -5.88 -5.93 3.83
C LEU A 118 -6.11 -5.38 5.25
N CYS A 119 -7.37 -5.12 5.63
CA CYS A 119 -7.72 -4.64 6.95
C CYS A 119 -7.31 -5.62 8.05
N ARG A 120 -6.72 -5.09 9.12
CA ARG A 120 -6.17 -5.85 10.26
C ARG A 120 -5.14 -6.92 9.88
N ALA A 121 -4.57 -6.86 8.69
CA ALA A 121 -3.47 -7.73 8.30
C ALA A 121 -2.21 -7.42 9.13
N ASN A 122 -1.44 -8.45 9.48
CA ASN A 122 -0.25 -8.32 10.31
C ASN A 122 1.00 -8.71 9.52
N PHE A 123 1.77 -7.72 9.10
CA PHE A 123 3.05 -7.87 8.41
C PHE A 123 4.18 -7.79 9.43
N GLN A 124 4.71 -8.95 9.85
CA GLN A 124 5.76 -9.04 10.87
C GLN A 124 7.16 -8.83 10.28
N HIS A 125 7.30 -8.96 8.96
CA HIS A 125 8.52 -8.69 8.21
C HIS A 125 8.27 -7.59 7.15
N TYR A 126 9.25 -7.35 6.28
CA TYR A 126 9.11 -6.44 5.14
C TYR A 126 7.88 -6.73 4.29
N ALA A 127 7.14 -5.67 3.96
CA ALA A 127 6.01 -5.70 3.05
C ALA A 127 6.28 -4.80 1.85
N TRP A 128 6.30 -5.38 0.65
CA TRP A 128 6.67 -4.71 -0.58
C TRP A 128 5.47 -4.59 -1.50
N PHE A 129 4.98 -3.36 -1.66
CA PHE A 129 3.91 -2.95 -2.56
C PHE A 129 4.44 -2.00 -3.63
N SER A 130 5.69 -2.18 -4.07
CA SER A 130 6.28 -1.25 -5.04
C SER A 130 5.64 -1.43 -6.40
N GLU A 131 5.26 -0.34 -7.06
CA GLU A 131 4.63 -0.36 -8.40
C GLU A 131 3.33 -1.19 -8.46
N VAL A 132 2.66 -1.41 -7.32
CA VAL A 132 1.34 -2.07 -7.30
C VAL A 132 0.29 -1.13 -7.90
N ASN A 133 -0.63 -1.69 -8.69
CA ASN A 133 -1.77 -0.96 -9.23
C ASN A 133 -3.07 -1.40 -8.54
N PHE A 134 -3.63 -0.55 -7.69
CA PHE A 134 -4.95 -0.71 -7.09
C PHE A 134 -5.97 0.06 -7.93
N HIS A 135 -6.71 -0.65 -8.79
CA HIS A 135 -7.81 -0.06 -9.55
C HIS A 135 -9.11 -0.01 -8.75
N GLY A 136 -9.38 -1.04 -7.94
CA GLY A 136 -10.43 -1.01 -6.91
C GLY A 136 -9.92 -0.38 -5.61
N GLU A 137 -10.81 -0.25 -4.63
CA GLU A 137 -10.47 0.31 -3.33
C GLU A 137 -9.43 -0.55 -2.62
N ALA A 138 -8.48 0.10 -1.95
CA ALA A 138 -7.40 -0.56 -1.22
C ALA A 138 -7.54 -0.28 0.28
N GLU A 139 -7.94 -1.29 1.04
CA GLU A 139 -8.20 -1.17 2.47
C GLU A 139 -7.05 -1.74 3.29
N PHE A 140 -6.37 -0.89 4.04
CA PHE A 140 -5.34 -1.23 5.02
C PHE A 140 -5.76 -0.87 6.45
N SER A 141 -7.04 -0.61 6.69
CA SER A 141 -7.55 -0.15 7.98
C SER A 141 -7.12 -1.06 9.13
N GLY A 142 -6.49 -0.48 10.17
CA GLY A 142 -5.96 -1.23 11.31
C GLY A 142 -4.86 -2.26 11.00
N ALA A 143 -4.25 -2.25 9.80
CA ALA A 143 -3.14 -3.12 9.48
C ALA A 143 -1.89 -2.76 10.32
N ILE A 144 -1.03 -3.75 10.58
CA ILE A 144 0.19 -3.58 11.36
C ILE A 144 1.38 -3.95 10.49
N PHE A 145 2.29 -3.00 10.29
CA PHE A 145 3.58 -3.18 9.62
C PHE A 145 4.69 -3.11 10.65
N GLN A 146 5.15 -4.27 11.15
CA GLN A 146 6.18 -4.33 12.19
C GLN A 146 7.58 -3.93 11.66
N ASN A 147 7.79 -4.08 10.36
CA ASN A 147 9.01 -3.70 9.65
C ASN A 147 8.66 -2.77 8.47
N ASN A 148 9.63 -2.47 7.61
CA ASN A 148 9.46 -1.48 6.55
C ASN A 148 8.34 -1.88 5.57
N ALA A 149 7.45 -0.93 5.29
CA ALA A 149 6.36 -1.03 4.34
C ALA A 149 6.64 -0.11 3.13
N ARG A 150 6.76 -0.70 1.94
CA ARG A 150 7.18 0.05 0.74
C ARG A 150 6.07 0.08 -0.30
N PHE A 151 5.41 1.23 -0.41
CA PHE A 151 4.42 1.59 -1.45
C PHE A 151 5.04 2.46 -2.56
N ALA A 152 6.35 2.36 -2.78
CA ALA A 152 7.05 3.21 -3.73
C ALA A 152 6.47 3.03 -5.14
N ARG A 153 6.10 4.13 -5.81
CA ARG A 153 5.46 4.13 -7.13
C ARG A 153 4.12 3.37 -7.22
N ALA A 154 3.51 3.01 -6.10
CA ALA A 154 2.17 2.40 -6.10
C ALA A 154 1.13 3.37 -6.70
N GLN A 155 0.19 2.85 -7.47
CA GLN A 155 -0.91 3.60 -8.07
C GLN A 155 -2.21 3.20 -7.41
N PHE A 156 -2.80 4.10 -6.62
CA PHE A 156 -4.14 4.00 -6.06
C PHE A 156 -5.07 4.80 -6.96
N HIS A 157 -5.86 4.11 -7.78
CA HIS A 157 -6.80 4.74 -8.71
C HIS A 157 -8.16 5.02 -8.08
N ALA A 158 -8.58 4.17 -7.14
CA ALA A 158 -9.74 4.34 -6.27
C ALA A 158 -9.30 4.68 -4.84
N ASP A 159 -10.24 4.68 -3.90
CA ASP A 159 -10.00 5.11 -2.52
C ASP A 159 -8.98 4.19 -1.82
N ALA A 160 -8.11 4.79 -1.02
CA ALA A 160 -7.06 4.13 -0.26
C ALA A 160 -7.22 4.44 1.23
N GLU A 161 -7.56 3.42 2.01
CA GLU A 161 -7.92 3.55 3.42
C GLU A 161 -6.78 3.01 4.30
N PHE A 162 -6.06 3.90 4.97
CA PHE A 162 -4.99 3.58 5.92
C PHE A 162 -5.35 3.95 7.36
N SER A 163 -6.61 4.26 7.66
CA SER A 163 -6.99 4.70 9.00
C SER A 163 -6.68 3.65 10.07
N GLY A 164 -6.09 4.08 11.19
CA GLY A 164 -5.64 3.19 12.26
C GLY A 164 -4.47 2.27 11.92
N THR A 165 -3.84 2.41 10.75
CA THR A 165 -2.68 1.60 10.37
C THR A 165 -1.48 1.90 11.28
N ASN A 166 -0.79 0.87 11.75
CA ASN A 166 0.39 1.00 12.60
C ASN A 166 1.68 0.65 11.83
N PHE A 167 2.45 1.67 11.46
CA PHE A 167 3.77 1.54 10.87
C PHE A 167 4.86 1.58 11.95
N GLN A 168 5.41 0.43 12.30
CA GLN A 168 6.51 0.31 13.27
C GLN A 168 7.90 0.35 12.61
N GLY A 169 7.96 0.09 11.30
CA GLY A 169 9.11 0.33 10.42
C GLY A 169 8.95 1.62 9.60
N ASP A 170 9.87 1.85 8.67
CA ASP A 170 9.76 2.97 7.73
C ASP A 170 8.59 2.72 6.75
N ALA A 171 7.81 3.76 6.45
CA ALA A 171 6.82 3.69 5.38
C ALA A 171 7.25 4.57 4.20
N VAL A 172 7.30 3.96 3.02
CA VAL A 172 7.84 4.59 1.82
C VAL A 172 6.75 4.69 0.77
N PHE A 173 6.26 5.90 0.53
CA PHE A 173 5.26 6.29 -0.47
C PHE A 173 5.87 7.15 -1.58
N SER A 174 7.19 7.20 -1.71
CA SER A 174 7.88 7.95 -2.78
C SER A 174 7.42 7.49 -4.17
N GLY A 175 7.02 8.41 -5.02
CA GLY A 175 6.42 8.14 -6.34
C GLY A 175 5.01 7.56 -6.32
N ALA A 176 4.41 7.29 -5.15
CA ALA A 176 3.05 6.79 -5.08
C ALA A 176 2.05 7.84 -5.59
N SER A 177 0.96 7.40 -6.21
CA SER A 177 -0.10 8.26 -6.73
C SER A 177 -1.45 7.81 -6.18
N PHE A 178 -2.24 8.74 -5.67
CA PHE A 178 -3.57 8.61 -5.09
C PHE A 178 -4.52 9.47 -5.91
N ARG A 179 -5.28 8.83 -6.82
CA ARG A 179 -6.17 9.53 -7.76
C ARG A 179 -7.58 9.75 -7.20
N ALA A 180 -7.89 9.10 -6.09
CA ALA A 180 -9.10 9.24 -5.30
C ALA A 180 -8.72 9.30 -3.80
N ASP A 181 -9.72 9.25 -2.91
CA ASP A 181 -9.54 9.64 -1.51
C ASP A 181 -8.49 8.76 -0.82
N ALA A 182 -7.53 9.38 -0.14
CA ALA A 182 -6.50 8.71 0.64
C ALA A 182 -6.61 9.12 2.11
N ARG A 183 -7.03 8.19 2.98
CA ARG A 183 -7.31 8.45 4.40
C ARG A 183 -6.25 7.82 5.28
N PHE A 184 -5.69 8.63 6.18
CA PHE A 184 -4.65 8.21 7.14
C PHE A 184 -5.05 8.53 8.58
N ILE A 185 -6.35 8.65 8.86
CA ILE A 185 -6.87 9.08 10.17
C ILE A 185 -6.41 8.08 11.23
N ASP A 186 -5.87 8.56 12.35
CA ASP A 186 -5.33 7.70 13.43
C ASP A 186 -4.25 6.70 12.98
N ALA A 187 -3.66 6.86 11.80
CA ALA A 187 -2.49 6.08 11.43
C ALA A 187 -1.32 6.45 12.36
N PHE A 188 -0.58 5.45 12.81
CA PHE A 188 0.48 5.57 13.78
C PHE A 188 1.83 5.24 13.15
N PHE A 189 2.83 6.05 13.46
CA PHE A 189 4.22 5.84 13.06
C PHE A 189 5.10 5.79 14.30
N ARG A 190 5.83 4.69 14.47
CA ARG A 190 6.76 4.57 15.61
C ARG A 190 7.89 5.58 15.51
N ASP A 191 8.24 6.16 16.65
CA ASP A 191 9.28 7.21 16.78
C ASP A 191 10.60 6.82 16.08
N GLY A 192 11.18 7.80 15.36
CA GLY A 192 12.47 7.65 14.66
C GLY A 192 12.40 7.01 13.28
N ARG A 193 11.25 6.46 12.87
CA ARG A 193 11.05 5.89 11.52
C ARG A 193 10.79 6.96 10.47
N ALA A 194 11.18 6.67 9.24
CA ALA A 194 10.97 7.55 8.10
C ALA A 194 9.57 7.37 7.50
N VAL A 195 8.94 8.49 7.16
CA VAL A 195 7.82 8.51 6.21
C VAL A 195 8.32 9.23 4.97
N LEU A 196 8.52 8.49 3.88
CA LEU A 196 9.08 9.04 2.64
C LEU A 196 7.93 9.26 1.65
N VAL A 197 7.66 10.51 1.31
CA VAL A 197 6.64 10.91 0.33
C VAL A 197 7.24 11.92 -0.64
N ASP A 198 6.75 11.96 -1.87
CA ASP A 198 7.18 12.97 -2.84
C ASP A 198 6.62 14.34 -2.47
N LEU A 199 7.45 15.37 -2.61
CA LEU A 199 7.00 16.75 -2.48
C LEU A 199 6.20 17.16 -3.73
N PRO A 200 5.13 17.95 -3.58
CA PRO A 200 4.44 18.50 -4.72
C PRO A 200 5.39 19.39 -5.53
N SER A 201 5.64 19.06 -6.79
CA SER A 201 6.49 19.89 -7.66
C SER A 201 5.77 21.20 -8.03
N TRP A 202 6.45 22.34 -7.87
CA TRP A 202 5.91 23.66 -8.24
C TRP A 202 5.77 23.85 -9.76
N ALA A 203 6.44 23.00 -10.56
CA ALA A 203 6.44 23.03 -12.02
C ALA A 203 5.10 22.58 -12.68
N LEU A 204 4.07 22.28 -11.89
CA LEU A 204 2.82 21.64 -12.30
C LEU A 204 1.78 22.52 -13.03
N PHE A 205 2.19 23.63 -13.65
CA PHE A 205 1.45 24.11 -14.82
C PHE A 205 1.70 23.24 -16.06
N GLN A 206 2.69 22.33 -16.02
CA GLN A 206 2.86 21.29 -17.03
C GLN A 206 3.01 19.91 -16.36
N LYS A 207 2.02 19.05 -16.64
CA LYS A 207 1.92 17.59 -16.40
C LYS A 207 3.07 16.92 -15.61
N GLY A 208 2.75 16.39 -14.41
CA GLY A 208 3.43 15.21 -13.84
C GLY A 208 3.82 15.29 -12.36
N GLY A 209 3.12 14.51 -11.52
CA GLY A 209 3.64 14.03 -10.23
C GLY A 209 3.22 14.80 -8.98
N ARG A 210 1.92 14.87 -8.66
CA ARG A 210 1.51 14.98 -7.25
C ARG A 210 1.12 13.59 -6.78
N PRO A 211 1.54 13.17 -5.57
CA PRO A 211 1.03 11.94 -5.02
C PRO A 211 -0.48 12.03 -4.75
N PHE A 212 -1.08 13.20 -4.52
CA PHE A 212 -2.51 13.34 -4.18
C PHE A 212 -3.28 14.21 -5.19
N TYR A 213 -4.52 13.85 -5.52
CA TYR A 213 -5.33 14.49 -6.58
C TYR A 213 -6.56 15.26 -6.05
N ARG A 214 -7.14 14.90 -4.89
CA ARG A 214 -8.29 15.62 -4.27
C ARG A 214 -7.90 16.39 -2.99
N ARG A 215 -8.92 17.02 -2.39
CA ARG A 215 -8.88 18.19 -1.50
C ARG A 215 -8.24 17.96 -0.13
N GLU A 216 -8.50 16.81 0.48
CA GLU A 216 -8.18 16.49 1.90
C GLU A 216 -7.08 15.42 1.99
N GLU A 217 -6.58 15.02 0.83
CA GLU A 217 -5.66 13.90 0.67
C GLU A 217 -4.22 14.33 0.97
N GLY A 218 -3.56 13.59 1.85
CA GLY A 218 -2.13 13.75 2.10
C GLY A 218 -1.72 14.86 3.06
N GLU A 219 -2.61 15.75 3.51
CA GLU A 219 -2.30 16.74 4.57
C GLU A 219 -1.73 16.05 5.81
N LEU A 220 -2.45 15.02 6.28
CA LEU A 220 -2.04 14.22 7.41
C LEU A 220 -0.75 13.45 7.11
N LEU A 221 -0.60 12.90 5.90
CA LEU A 221 0.62 12.16 5.55
C LEU A 221 1.86 13.07 5.49
N TYR A 222 1.74 14.29 4.94
CA TYR A 222 2.82 15.28 4.98
C TYR A 222 3.10 15.75 6.40
N ARG A 223 2.07 15.92 7.24
CA ARG A 223 2.24 16.21 8.67
C ARG A 223 3.05 15.12 9.36
N MET A 224 2.72 13.85 9.10
CA MET A 224 3.45 12.70 9.62
C MET A 224 4.90 12.67 9.12
N ALA A 225 5.14 12.92 7.82
CA ALA A 225 6.48 12.99 7.26
C ALA A 225 7.32 14.14 7.84
N LYS A 226 6.70 15.30 8.07
CA LYS A 226 7.30 16.43 8.79
C LYS A 226 7.70 16.03 10.21
N GLU A 227 6.80 15.43 10.98
CA GLU A 227 7.06 15.02 12.37
C GLU A 227 8.16 13.95 12.45
N ALA A 228 8.13 12.96 11.57
CA ALA A 228 9.17 11.95 11.43
C ALA A 228 10.55 12.55 11.11
N SER A 229 10.60 13.59 10.25
CA SER A 229 11.85 14.27 9.90
C SER A 229 12.41 15.09 11.07
N ARG A 230 11.53 15.80 11.81
CA ARG A 230 11.91 16.54 13.03
C ARG A 230 12.52 15.63 14.09
N ARG A 231 11.90 14.46 14.33
CA ARG A 231 12.39 13.48 15.32
C ARG A 231 13.75 12.90 14.98
N ARG A 232 14.13 12.87 13.70
CA ARG A 232 15.46 12.44 13.23
C ARG A 232 16.50 13.57 13.18
N GLY A 233 16.12 14.80 13.53
CA GLY A 233 16.99 15.97 13.43
C GLY A 233 17.16 16.53 12.01
N ASP A 234 16.40 16.04 11.03
CA ASP A 234 16.41 16.56 9.66
C ASP A 234 15.42 17.71 9.51
N TYR A 235 15.81 18.88 10.02
CA TYR A 235 14.98 20.09 9.98
C TYR A 235 14.80 20.64 8.57
N ARG A 236 15.74 20.38 7.65
CA ARG A 236 15.63 20.78 6.23
C ARG A 236 14.49 20.03 5.57
N GLN A 237 14.46 18.70 5.70
CA GLN A 237 13.38 17.86 5.19
C GLN A 237 12.05 18.17 5.90
N ALA A 238 12.05 18.42 7.20
CA ALA A 238 10.85 18.83 7.93
C ALA A 238 10.25 20.15 7.40
N GLY A 239 11.09 21.14 7.07
CA GLY A 239 10.64 22.40 6.47
C GLY A 239 9.97 22.19 5.11
N GLN A 240 10.51 21.30 4.29
CA GLN A 240 9.92 20.94 2.99
C GLN A 240 8.54 20.29 3.14
N PHE A 241 8.37 19.35 4.07
CA PHE A 241 7.06 18.73 4.32
C PHE A 241 6.06 19.70 4.96
N HIS A 242 6.51 20.64 5.80
CA HIS A 242 5.64 21.69 6.31
C HIS A 242 5.10 22.58 5.19
N TYR A 243 5.97 22.98 4.26
CA TYR A 243 5.57 23.72 3.07
C TYR A 243 4.54 22.93 2.24
N ALA A 244 4.78 21.63 2.02
CA ALA A 244 3.86 20.77 1.29
C ALA A 244 2.49 20.65 1.96
N GLU A 245 2.46 20.49 3.29
CA GLU A 245 1.22 20.50 4.09
C GLU A 245 0.45 21.81 3.91
N GLN A 246 1.10 22.98 4.03
CA GLN A 246 0.43 24.27 3.84
C GLN A 246 -0.08 24.47 2.41
N CYS A 247 0.69 24.04 1.40
CA CYS A 247 0.25 24.08 0.01
C CYS A 247 -0.99 23.22 -0.24
N ALA A 248 -1.07 22.05 0.39
CA ALA A 248 -2.26 21.18 0.32
C ALA A 248 -3.49 21.92 0.89
N ILE A 249 -3.37 22.46 2.11
CA ILE A 249 -4.43 23.24 2.78
C ILE A 249 -4.88 24.44 1.93
N GLU A 250 -3.94 25.24 1.42
CA GLU A 250 -4.25 26.42 0.61
C GLU A 250 -4.93 26.07 -0.73
N SER A 251 -4.47 25.01 -1.40
CA SER A 251 -5.07 24.56 -2.65
C SER A 251 -6.54 24.13 -2.44
N GLY A 252 -6.84 23.51 -1.29
CA GLY A 252 -8.19 23.18 -0.87
C GLY A 252 -9.07 24.42 -0.67
N ARG A 253 -8.53 25.47 -0.04
CA ARG A 253 -9.24 26.76 0.14
C ARG A 253 -9.57 27.43 -1.21
N ARG A 254 -8.66 27.39 -2.19
CA ARG A 254 -8.87 28.03 -3.51
C ARG A 254 -10.00 27.40 -4.33
N LYS A 255 -10.18 26.07 -4.32
CA LYS A 255 -11.27 25.41 -5.07
C LYS A 255 -12.65 25.67 -4.47
N ALA A 256 -12.76 25.87 -3.16
CA ALA A 256 -14.02 26.13 -2.47
C ALA A 256 -14.58 27.55 -2.69
N CYS A 257 -13.72 28.54 -2.98
CA CYS A 257 -14.13 29.96 -3.07
C CYS A 257 -14.36 30.50 -4.50
N GLY A 258 -14.13 29.71 -5.55
CA GLY A 258 -14.27 30.15 -6.95
C GLY A 258 -13.25 31.23 -7.39
N PRO A 259 -13.31 31.72 -8.65
CA PRO A 259 -12.23 32.49 -9.28
C PRO A 259 -12.19 34.01 -8.96
N LYS A 260 -12.84 34.50 -7.90
CA LYS A 260 -12.84 35.94 -7.57
C LYS A 260 -11.61 36.38 -6.76
N PRO A 261 -11.18 37.66 -6.88
CA PRO A 261 -9.77 38.01 -6.98
C PRO A 261 -9.08 38.12 -5.61
N TRP A 262 -8.39 37.07 -5.21
CA TRP A 262 -7.41 37.10 -4.11
C TRP A 262 -6.07 37.73 -4.53
N LYS A 263 -6.10 38.79 -5.35
CA LYS A 263 -4.87 39.44 -5.87
C LYS A 263 -3.97 40.00 -4.76
N GLY A 264 -4.47 40.27 -3.55
CA GLY A 264 -3.66 40.73 -2.41
C GLY A 264 -3.07 39.61 -1.55
N ARG A 265 -3.90 38.64 -1.13
CA ARG A 265 -3.47 37.55 -0.24
C ARG A 265 -2.63 36.48 -0.93
N PHE A 266 -2.72 36.35 -2.26
CA PHE A 266 -1.82 35.47 -3.02
C PHE A 266 -0.36 35.91 -2.91
N TRP A 267 -0.10 37.22 -3.02
CA TRP A 267 1.24 37.77 -2.85
C TRP A 267 1.68 37.70 -1.40
N SER A 268 0.79 37.86 -0.41
CA SER A 268 1.17 37.69 0.99
C SER A 268 1.49 36.24 1.34
N CYS A 269 0.72 35.25 0.87
CA CYS A 269 1.05 33.82 1.05
C CYS A 269 2.33 33.45 0.29
N LEU A 270 2.53 33.92 -0.95
CA LEU A 270 3.79 33.67 -1.69
C LEU A 270 4.99 34.38 -1.06
N LEU A 271 4.80 35.57 -0.50
CA LEU A 271 5.81 36.28 0.27
C LEU A 271 6.08 35.54 1.57
N GLU A 272 5.08 35.11 2.34
CA GLU A 272 5.28 34.31 3.55
C GLU A 272 5.92 32.94 3.26
N LEU A 273 5.56 32.31 2.15
CA LEU A 273 6.15 31.07 1.67
C LEU A 273 7.58 31.28 1.12
N GLY A 274 7.84 32.45 0.49
CA GLY A 274 9.15 32.91 0.06
C GLY A 274 10.05 33.31 1.22
N PHE A 275 9.50 33.98 2.23
CA PHE A 275 10.13 34.34 3.49
C PHE A 275 10.38 33.09 4.33
N ALA A 276 9.47 32.12 4.37
CA ALA A 276 9.74 30.82 4.97
C ALA A 276 10.87 30.09 4.23
N ARG A 277 10.94 30.20 2.90
CA ARG A 277 12.08 29.72 2.10
C ARG A 277 13.41 30.41 2.43
N ILE A 278 13.38 31.71 2.73
CA ILE A 278 14.57 32.52 3.06
C ILE A 278 14.98 32.34 4.54
N LEU A 279 14.02 32.28 5.47
CA LEU A 279 14.22 32.18 6.92
C LEU A 279 14.52 30.75 7.39
N PHE A 280 13.91 29.73 6.77
CA PHE A 280 14.15 28.32 7.10
C PHE A 280 15.17 27.64 6.18
N GLY A 281 15.84 28.41 5.32
CA GLY A 281 17.12 28.05 4.71
C GLY A 281 17.04 27.18 3.45
N TYR A 282 17.18 27.82 2.29
CA TYR A 282 18.21 27.38 1.35
C TYR A 282 19.55 27.95 1.83
N GLY A 283 20.47 27.07 2.21
CA GLY A 283 21.88 27.35 2.35
C GLY A 283 22.62 26.19 1.72
N GLU A 284 22.89 26.32 0.43
CA GLU A 284 23.72 25.45 -0.44
C GLU A 284 23.34 23.94 -0.56
#